data_AF-A0A4P8ELZ6-F1
#
_entry.id   AF-A0A4P8ELZ6-F1
#
_cell.length_a   1.000
_cell.length_b   1.000
_cell.length_c   1.000
_cell.angle_alpha   90.00
_cell.angle_beta   90.00
_cell.angle_gamma   90.00
#
_symmetry.space_group_name_H-M   'P 1'
#
loop_
_entity.id
_entity.type
_entity.pdbx_description
1 polymer ?
#
loop_
_entity_poly.entity_id
_entity_poly.type
_entity_poly.pdbx_seq_one_letter_code
_entity_poly.pdbx_strand_id
1 'polypeptide(L)'
;MFNAWKQEKATAALVDAANALSNKLAEAKSHFLESHAAFTTFWAATYLAQGQNLYGMIDWTPREVSRFVSKTQTKIAALRKTREYDSSDGLSVWLHTARAVSEPRIVSDVCDIWRQIVNAGPNAESMAVDLLQDAGLPVDLDVRAPKGFGTKE
;
A
#
# COMPACT_ATOMS: atom_id res chain seq x y z
N MET A 1 -6.49 -31.00 11.16
CA MET A 1 -5.37 -31.04 10.19
C MET A 1 -5.66 -30.21 8.92
N PHE A 2 -6.81 -30.38 8.25
CA PHE A 2 -7.15 -29.64 7.02
C PHE A 2 -7.27 -28.11 7.18
N ASN A 3 -7.86 -27.62 8.28
CA ASN A 3 -7.99 -26.17 8.53
C ASN A 3 -6.65 -25.48 8.79
N ALA A 4 -5.75 -26.14 9.53
CA ALA A 4 -4.39 -25.64 9.76
C ALA A 4 -3.60 -25.58 8.45
N TRP A 5 -3.70 -26.61 7.60
CA TRP A 5 -3.07 -26.61 6.27
C TRP A 5 -3.59 -25.49 5.36
N LYS A 6 -4.91 -25.23 5.36
CA LYS A 6 -5.50 -24.12 4.59
C LYS A 6 -4.99 -22.76 5.06
N GLN A 7 -4.93 -22.55 6.38
CA GLN A 7 -4.43 -21.32 6.96
C GLN A 7 -2.95 -21.10 6.64
N GLU A 8 -2.15 -22.17 6.69
CA GLU A 8 -0.75 -22.09 6.33
C GLU A 8 -0.55 -21.77 4.85
N LYS A 9 -1.29 -22.44 3.96
CA LYS A 9 -1.27 -22.12 2.52
C LYS A 9 -1.70 -20.68 2.23
N ALA A 10 -2.73 -20.19 2.91
CA ALA A 10 -3.18 -18.81 2.77
C ALA A 10 -2.09 -17.83 3.22
N THR A 11 -1.35 -18.16 4.28
CA THR A 11 -0.25 -17.32 4.72
C THR A 11 0.93 -17.35 3.77
N ALA A 12 1.34 -18.53 3.29
CA ALA A 12 2.41 -18.64 2.31
C ALA A 12 2.13 -17.76 1.08
N ALA A 13 0.88 -17.74 0.60
CA ALA A 13 0.48 -16.85 -0.48
C ALA A 13 0.57 -15.35 -0.14
N LEU A 14 0.38 -14.96 1.13
CA LEU A 14 0.59 -13.57 1.56
C LEU A 14 2.08 -13.20 1.56
N VAL A 15 2.93 -14.11 2.05
CA VAL A 15 4.39 -13.95 2.06
C VAL A 15 4.91 -13.82 0.64
N ASP A 16 4.56 -14.76 -0.24
CA ASP A 16 4.98 -14.74 -1.64
C ASP A 16 4.54 -13.44 -2.33
N ALA A 17 3.33 -12.96 -2.06
CA ALA A 17 2.82 -11.73 -2.65
C ALA A 17 3.55 -10.48 -2.13
N ALA A 18 3.87 -10.41 -0.84
CA ALA A 18 4.60 -9.29 -0.25
C ALA A 18 6.05 -9.24 -0.79
N ASN A 19 6.71 -10.40 -0.81
CA ASN A 19 8.04 -10.56 -1.38
C ASN A 19 8.08 -10.17 -2.87
N ALA A 20 7.11 -10.63 -3.66
CA ALA A 20 7.01 -10.29 -5.08
C ALA A 20 6.85 -8.78 -5.32
N LEU A 21 6.05 -8.08 -4.51
CA LEU A 21 5.92 -6.63 -4.62
C LEU A 21 7.22 -5.92 -4.20
N SER A 22 7.86 -6.35 -3.12
CA SER A 22 9.15 -5.81 -2.67
C SER A 22 10.22 -5.94 -3.75
N ASN A 23 10.37 -7.12 -4.36
CA ASN A 23 11.32 -7.35 -5.44
C ASN A 23 10.97 -6.55 -6.70
N LYS A 24 9.68 -6.49 -7.07
CA LYS A 24 9.22 -5.68 -8.22
C LYS A 24 9.64 -4.23 -8.06
N LEU A 25 9.46 -3.66 -6.87
CA LEU A 25 9.85 -2.28 -6.60
C LEU A 25 11.37 -2.10 -6.58
N ALA A 26 12.12 -3.09 -6.08
CA ALA A 26 13.58 -3.02 -6.00
C ALA A 26 14.24 -3.05 -7.40
N GLU A 27 13.61 -3.77 -8.34
CA GLU A 27 14.04 -3.86 -9.73
C GLU A 27 13.37 -2.81 -10.64
N ALA A 28 12.45 -2.01 -10.11
CA ALA A 28 11.71 -1.03 -10.89
C ALA A 28 12.61 0.13 -11.35
N LYS A 29 12.33 0.64 -12.55
CA LYS A 29 12.92 1.91 -13.01
C LYS A 29 12.35 3.06 -12.17
N SER A 30 13.14 4.13 -12.00
CA SER A 30 12.78 5.32 -11.18
C SER A 30 11.36 5.82 -11.42
N HIS A 31 10.95 6.02 -12.68
CA HIS A 31 9.62 6.53 -13.02
C HIS A 31 8.47 5.61 -12.59
N PHE A 32 8.67 4.29 -12.54
CA PHE A 32 7.65 3.37 -12.04
C PHE A 32 7.55 3.43 -10.52
N LEU A 33 8.68 3.54 -9.82
CA LEU A 33 8.71 3.70 -8.36
C LEU A 33 8.09 5.05 -7.95
N GLU A 34 8.40 6.12 -8.69
CA GLU A 34 7.82 7.45 -8.52
C GLU A 34 6.30 7.43 -8.72
N SER A 35 5.82 6.74 -9.77
CA SER A 35 4.39 6.53 -10.00
C SER A 35 3.72 5.77 -8.84
N HIS A 36 4.34 4.68 -8.35
CA HIS A 36 3.81 3.94 -7.20
C HIS A 36 3.72 4.84 -5.96
N ALA A 37 4.75 5.63 -5.68
CA ALA A 37 4.77 6.54 -4.54
C ALA A 37 3.72 7.65 -4.65
N ALA A 38 3.57 8.23 -5.86
CA ALA A 38 2.55 9.24 -6.13
C ALA A 38 1.13 8.69 -5.89
N PHE A 39 0.80 7.54 -6.47
CA PHE A 39 -0.51 6.92 -6.28
C PHE A 39 -0.73 6.37 -4.86
N THR A 40 0.33 5.97 -4.16
CA THR A 40 0.25 5.61 -2.73
C THR A 40 -0.21 6.82 -1.90
N THR A 41 0.36 7.99 -2.17
CA THR A 41 -0.01 9.27 -1.51
C THR A 41 -1.42 9.70 -1.87
N PHE A 42 -1.78 9.62 -3.17
CA PHE A 42 -3.13 9.89 -3.65
C PHE A 42 -4.20 9.07 -2.92
N TRP A 43 -3.96 7.76 -2.73
CA TRP A 43 -4.89 6.91 -2.00
C TRP A 43 -4.97 7.28 -0.52
N ALA A 44 -3.85 7.61 0.12
CA ALA A 44 -3.85 8.07 1.50
C ALA A 44 -4.75 9.28 1.70
N ALA A 45 -4.60 10.31 0.85
CA ALA A 45 -5.44 11.51 0.88
C ALA A 45 -6.91 11.20 0.57
N THR A 46 -7.16 10.34 -0.43
CA THR A 46 -8.53 9.93 -0.81
C THR A 46 -9.28 9.28 0.34
N TYR A 47 -8.63 8.39 1.10
CA TYR A 47 -9.23 7.76 2.28
C TYR A 47 -9.31 8.72 3.47
N LEU A 48 -8.32 9.60 3.64
CA LEU A 48 -8.36 10.62 4.70
C LEU A 48 -9.54 11.58 4.53
N ALA A 49 -9.84 12.01 3.30
CA ALA A 49 -11.02 12.82 2.96
C ALA A 49 -12.35 12.10 3.28
N GLN A 50 -12.34 10.77 3.35
CA GLN A 50 -13.48 9.94 3.77
C GLN A 50 -13.50 9.68 5.29
N GLY A 51 -12.59 10.31 6.05
CA GLY A 51 -12.45 10.11 7.50
C GLY A 51 -11.66 8.87 7.90
N GLN A 52 -10.97 8.21 6.97
CA GLN A 52 -10.19 7.00 7.22
C GLN A 52 -8.68 7.25 7.09
N ASN A 53 -7.99 7.40 8.21
CA ASN A 53 -6.54 7.65 8.23
C ASN A 53 -5.73 6.34 8.05
N LEU A 54 -5.16 6.14 6.85
CA LEU A 54 -4.35 4.96 6.54
C LEU A 54 -3.00 4.94 7.27
N TYR A 55 -2.44 6.09 7.65
CA TYR A 55 -1.16 6.14 8.36
C TYR A 55 -1.23 5.58 9.79
N GLY A 56 -2.44 5.54 10.38
CA GLY A 56 -2.72 4.99 11.71
C GLY A 56 -3.23 3.55 11.71
N MET A 57 -3.02 2.80 10.62
CA MET A 57 -3.66 1.49 10.41
C MET A 57 -3.31 0.44 11.48
N ILE A 58 -2.14 0.54 12.12
CA ILE A 58 -1.74 -0.37 13.21
C ILE A 58 -2.65 -0.26 14.44
N ASP A 59 -3.33 0.88 14.62
CA ASP A 59 -4.23 1.13 15.74
C ASP A 59 -5.69 0.72 15.41
N TRP A 60 -5.97 0.21 14.21
CA TRP A 60 -7.31 -0.23 13.80
C TRP A 60 -7.70 -1.55 14.46
N THR A 61 -9.00 -1.76 14.63
CA THR A 61 -9.52 -3.06 15.07
C THR A 61 -9.33 -4.13 13.99
N PRO A 62 -9.22 -5.43 14.36
CA PRO A 62 -9.11 -6.51 13.37
C PRO A 62 -10.26 -6.53 12.35
N ARG A 63 -11.45 -6.09 12.78
CA ARG A 63 -12.64 -6.00 11.91
C ARG A 63 -12.47 -4.90 10.85
N GLU A 64 -11.93 -3.74 11.23
CA GLU A 64 -11.66 -2.64 10.29
C GLU A 64 -10.60 -3.03 9.28
N VAL A 65 -9.52 -3.65 9.73
CA VAL A 65 -8.45 -4.18 8.87
C VAL A 65 -9.02 -5.20 7.87
N SER A 66 -9.79 -6.19 8.34
CA SER A 66 -10.42 -7.19 7.46
C SER A 66 -11.37 -6.57 6.44
N ARG A 67 -12.19 -5.60 6.86
CA ARG A 67 -13.11 -4.88 5.96
C ARG A 67 -12.36 -4.07 4.91
N PHE A 68 -11.28 -3.40 5.31
CA PHE A 68 -10.43 -2.65 4.40
C PHE A 68 -9.78 -3.60 3.38
N VAL A 69 -9.14 -4.68 3.82
CA VAL A 69 -8.51 -5.67 2.92
C VAL A 69 -9.49 -6.17 1.86
N SER A 70 -10.70 -6.57 2.25
CA SER A 70 -11.72 -7.06 1.32
C SER A 70 -12.14 -5.99 0.30
N LYS A 71 -12.47 -4.78 0.76
CA LYS A 71 -12.85 -3.67 -0.13
C LYS A 71 -11.72 -3.27 -1.09
N THR A 72 -10.50 -3.21 -0.57
CA THR A 72 -9.31 -2.81 -1.32
C THR A 72 -8.98 -3.84 -2.40
N GLN A 73 -9.10 -5.13 -2.13
CA GLN A 73 -8.94 -6.18 -3.15
C GLN A 73 -9.96 -6.03 -4.28
N THR A 74 -11.24 -5.81 -3.96
CA THR A 74 -12.27 -5.57 -4.98
C THR A 74 -11.97 -4.32 -5.80
N LYS A 75 -11.52 -3.24 -5.15
CA LYS A 75 -11.18 -1.98 -5.83
C LYS A 75 -9.97 -2.13 -6.75
N ILE A 76 -8.91 -2.81 -6.33
CA ILE A 76 -7.74 -3.12 -7.16
C ILE A 76 -8.16 -3.93 -8.40
N ALA A 77 -9.03 -4.94 -8.23
CA ALA A 77 -9.53 -5.72 -9.36
C ALA A 77 -10.34 -4.84 -10.35
N ALA A 78 -11.14 -3.90 -9.84
CA ALA A 78 -11.88 -2.97 -10.68
C ALA A 78 -10.95 -2.01 -11.45
N LEU A 79 -9.95 -1.40 -10.79
CA LEU A 79 -8.95 -0.53 -11.41
C LEU A 79 -8.16 -1.25 -12.50
N ARG A 80 -7.77 -2.50 -12.26
CA ARG A 80 -7.07 -3.32 -13.27
C ARG A 80 -7.96 -3.63 -14.46
N LYS A 81 -9.27 -3.82 -14.26
CA LYS A 81 -10.23 -4.01 -15.36
C LYS A 81 -10.34 -2.77 -16.24
N THR A 82 -10.23 -1.56 -15.66
CA THR A 82 -10.18 -0.29 -16.41
C THR A 82 -8.77 0.10 -16.87
N ARG A 83 -7.78 -0.77 -16.66
CA ARG A 83 -6.35 -0.57 -17.00
C ARG A 83 -5.68 0.59 -16.26
N GLU A 84 -6.19 0.96 -15.10
CA GLU A 84 -5.59 1.95 -14.19
C GLU A 84 -4.50 1.28 -13.33
N TYR A 85 -3.42 0.85 -13.99
CA TYR A 85 -2.38 0.04 -13.33
C TYR A 85 -1.65 0.81 -12.24
N ASP A 86 -1.21 2.04 -12.51
CA ASP A 86 -0.48 2.87 -11.55
C ASP A 86 -1.29 3.14 -10.27
N SER A 87 -2.57 3.47 -10.44
CA SER A 87 -3.52 3.65 -9.33
C SER A 87 -3.74 2.36 -8.56
N SER A 88 -3.88 1.22 -9.25
CA SER A 88 -4.03 -0.09 -8.59
C SER A 88 -2.76 -0.52 -7.85
N ASP A 89 -1.60 -0.15 -8.35
CA ASP A 89 -0.29 -0.48 -7.82
C ASP A 89 0.01 0.35 -6.56
N GLY A 90 -0.27 1.66 -6.58
CA GLY A 90 -0.22 2.49 -5.37
C GLY A 90 -1.20 2.02 -4.28
N LEU A 91 -2.41 1.59 -4.66
CA LEU A 91 -3.36 1.02 -3.69
C LEU A 91 -2.89 -0.34 -3.12
N SER A 92 -2.09 -1.09 -3.89
CA SER A 92 -1.55 -2.37 -3.45
C SER A 92 -0.58 -2.22 -2.27
N VAL A 93 0.18 -1.12 -2.20
CA VAL A 93 1.05 -0.81 -1.04
C VAL A 93 0.23 -0.77 0.26
N TRP A 94 -0.92 -0.10 0.24
CA TRP A 94 -1.84 -0.05 1.38
C TRP A 94 -2.51 -1.39 1.69
N LEU A 95 -2.81 -2.21 0.66
CA LEU A 95 -3.30 -3.57 0.88
C LEU A 95 -2.29 -4.44 1.63
N HIS A 96 -1.01 -4.38 1.24
CA HIS A 96 0.05 -5.13 1.90
C HIS A 96 0.29 -4.62 3.33
N THR A 97 0.22 -3.30 3.54
CA THR A 97 0.25 -2.69 4.88
C THR A 97 -0.85 -3.25 5.77
N ALA A 98 -2.10 -3.29 5.29
CA ALA A 98 -3.23 -3.83 6.05
C ALA A 98 -3.06 -5.31 6.41
N ARG A 99 -2.51 -6.10 5.49
CA ARG A 99 -2.23 -7.51 5.74
C ARG A 99 -1.15 -7.68 6.80
N ALA A 100 -0.11 -6.84 6.79
CA ALA A 100 0.99 -6.93 7.74
C ALA A 100 0.57 -6.56 9.18
N VAL A 101 -0.48 -5.75 9.35
CA VAL A 101 -1.09 -5.52 10.67
C VAL A 101 -1.61 -6.83 11.29
N SER A 102 -2.11 -7.76 10.47
CA SER A 102 -2.66 -9.04 10.94
C SER A 102 -1.68 -10.22 10.83
N GLU A 103 -0.63 -10.11 10.01
CA GLU A 103 0.30 -11.20 9.71
C GLU A 103 1.76 -10.74 9.90
N PRO A 104 2.37 -11.05 11.06
CA PRO A 104 3.73 -10.64 11.38
C PRO A 104 4.79 -11.12 10.38
N ARG A 105 4.58 -12.28 9.72
CA ARG A 105 5.56 -12.88 8.81
C ARG A 105 5.88 -12.02 7.59
N ILE A 106 4.99 -11.10 7.21
CA ILE A 106 5.18 -10.22 6.05
C ILE A 106 5.62 -8.81 6.41
N VAL A 107 5.79 -8.50 7.71
CA VAL A 107 6.14 -7.14 8.16
C VAL A 107 7.47 -6.68 7.58
N SER A 108 8.48 -7.56 7.50
CA SER A 108 9.79 -7.19 6.95
C SER A 108 9.68 -6.74 5.48
N ASP A 109 9.01 -7.54 4.65
CA ASP A 109 8.81 -7.20 3.22
C ASP A 109 8.03 -5.89 3.06
N VAL A 110 7.03 -5.66 3.91
CA VAL A 110 6.24 -4.42 3.90
C VAL A 110 7.07 -3.21 4.34
N CYS A 111 7.95 -3.34 5.32
CA CYS A 111 8.89 -2.27 5.67
C CYS A 111 9.87 -1.97 4.52
N ASP A 112 10.30 -2.99 3.78
CA ASP A 112 11.17 -2.80 2.60
C ASP A 112 10.42 -2.11 1.45
N ILE A 113 9.15 -2.46 1.21
CA ILE A 113 8.27 -1.72 0.29
C ILE A 113 8.19 -0.24 0.68
N TRP A 114 7.88 0.06 1.95
CA TRP A 114 7.78 1.45 2.42
C TRP A 114 9.10 2.21 2.33
N ARG A 115 10.23 1.55 2.60
CA ARG A 115 11.56 2.17 2.40
C ARG A 115 11.76 2.59 0.95
N GLN A 116 11.33 1.78 -0.01
CA GLN A 116 11.47 2.10 -1.43
C GLN A 116 10.51 3.23 -1.84
N ILE A 117 9.27 3.22 -1.33
CA ILE A 117 8.27 4.27 -1.59
C ILE A 117 8.68 5.63 -1.02
N VAL A 118 9.16 5.68 0.23
CA VAL A 118 9.59 6.93 0.88
C VAL A 118 10.84 7.51 0.21
N ASN A 119 11.72 6.65 -0.30
CA ASN A 119 12.92 7.06 -1.04
C ASN A 119 12.69 7.18 -2.56
N ALA A 120 11.43 7.24 -3.01
CA ALA A 120 11.13 7.49 -4.41
C ALA A 120 11.67 8.86 -4.85
N GLY A 121 12.06 8.97 -6.12
CA GLY A 121 12.67 10.18 -6.66
C GLY A 121 11.77 11.43 -6.58
N PRO A 122 12.34 12.63 -6.83
CA PRO A 122 11.65 13.91 -6.62
C PRO A 122 10.38 14.09 -7.48
N ASN A 123 10.25 13.35 -8.59
CA ASN A 123 9.05 13.43 -9.43
C ASN A 123 7.81 12.83 -8.75
N ALA A 124 7.98 11.93 -7.77
CA ALA A 124 6.87 11.32 -7.04
C ALA A 124 5.98 12.37 -6.36
N GLU A 125 6.61 13.40 -5.78
CA GLU A 125 5.90 14.49 -5.12
C GLU A 125 5.14 15.36 -6.12
N SER A 126 5.80 15.79 -7.22
CA SER A 126 5.13 16.56 -8.28
C SER A 126 3.94 15.80 -8.87
N MET A 127 4.11 14.51 -9.16
CA MET A 127 3.02 13.66 -9.66
C MET A 127 1.89 13.54 -8.64
N ALA A 128 2.20 13.41 -7.34
CA ALA A 128 1.20 13.37 -6.28
C ALA A 128 0.40 14.68 -6.22
N VAL A 129 1.07 15.83 -6.33
CA VAL A 129 0.41 17.15 -6.36
C VAL A 129 -0.60 17.22 -7.48
N ASP A 130 -0.17 16.90 -8.70
CA ASP A 130 -1.04 16.96 -9.88
C ASP A 130 -2.27 16.06 -9.70
N LEU A 131 -2.07 14.82 -9.24
CA LEU A 131 -3.15 13.87 -8.97
C LEU A 131 -4.13 14.37 -7.89
N LEU A 132 -3.61 14.98 -6.81
CA LEU A 132 -4.45 15.51 -5.72
C LEU A 132 -5.25 16.73 -6.18
N GLN A 133 -4.63 17.62 -6.94
CA GLN A 133 -5.28 18.81 -7.49
C GLN A 133 -6.39 18.42 -8.47
N ASP A 134 -6.13 17.50 -9.39
CA ASP A 134 -7.11 17.01 -10.37
C ASP A 134 -8.32 16.35 -9.68
N ALA A 135 -8.11 15.72 -8.52
CA ALA A 135 -9.17 15.11 -7.72
C ALA A 135 -9.85 16.07 -6.73
N GLY A 136 -9.42 17.33 -6.65
CA GLY A 136 -9.93 18.31 -5.69
C GLY A 136 -9.62 17.95 -4.23
N LEU A 137 -8.54 17.19 -3.98
CA LEU A 137 -8.10 16.79 -2.66
C LEU A 137 -7.10 17.82 -2.08
N PRO A 138 -7.05 17.97 -0.75
CA PRO A 138 -6.03 18.80 -0.12
C PRO A 138 -4.61 18.31 -0.45
N VAL A 139 -3.75 19.25 -0.82
CA VAL A 139 -2.32 19.00 -1.03
C VAL A 139 -1.63 19.08 0.33
N ASP A 140 -1.73 18.00 1.10
CA ASP A 140 -0.91 17.78 2.29
C ASP A 140 0.05 16.64 1.98
N LEU A 141 1.26 17.02 1.53
CA LEU A 141 2.28 16.09 1.04
C LEU A 141 3.23 15.74 2.17
N ASP A 142 3.05 14.54 2.71
CA ASP A 142 4.09 13.90 3.51
C ASP A 142 4.14 12.43 3.09
N VAL A 143 5.00 12.13 2.11
CA VAL A 143 5.28 10.75 1.69
C VAL A 143 6.04 10.08 2.82
N ARG A 144 5.29 9.58 3.79
CA ARG A 144 5.82 8.88 4.96
C ARG A 144 5.35 7.45 5.01
N ALA A 145 6.08 6.63 5.75
CA ALA A 145 5.60 5.31 6.10
C ALA A 145 4.47 5.41 7.17
N PRO A 146 3.51 4.49 7.17
CA PRO A 146 2.53 4.36 8.24
C PRO A 146 3.21 3.96 9.55
N LYS A 147 2.57 4.28 10.67
CA LYS A 147 3.05 3.97 12.03
C LYS A 147 3.39 2.48 12.13
N GLY A 148 4.61 2.17 12.59
CA GLY A 148 5.10 0.80 12.75
C GLY A 148 5.72 0.17 11.49
N PHE A 149 5.73 0.87 10.36
CA PHE A 149 6.31 0.40 9.09
C PHE A 149 7.40 1.33 8.52
N GLY A 150 7.72 2.41 9.23
CA GLY A 150 8.89 3.24 8.94
C GLY A 150 10.20 2.50 9.24
N THR A 151 11.31 3.00 8.68
CA THR A 151 12.66 2.48 8.95
C THR A 151 12.85 2.30 10.45
N LYS A 152 13.24 1.08 10.85
CA LYS A 152 13.74 0.81 12.20
C LYS A 152 14.83 1.83 12.49
N GLU A 153 14.61 2.71 13.45
CA GLU A 153 15.70 3.27 14.24
C GLU A 153 16.38 2.15 15.04
#